data_AF-A0A7S0FHV9-F1
#
_entry.id   AF-A0A7S0FHV9-F1
#
_cell.length_a   1.000
_cell.length_b   1.000
_cell.length_c   1.000
_cell.angle_alpha   90.00
_cell.angle_beta   90.00
_cell.angle_gamma   90.00
#
_symmetry.space_group_name_H-M   'P 1'
#
loop_
_entity.id
_entity.type
_entity.pdbx_description
1 polymer ?
#
loop_
_entity_poly.entity_id
_entity_poly.type
_entity_poly.pdbx_seq_one_letter_code
_entity_poly.pdbx_strand_id
1 'polypeptide(L)'
;RDLVIQAQMTRDEVFRAQMKKIFEEADGDGSGKITWEKFRGYLENDRVKAYLSTQQLDAYDARTLFDMLKEGKEDEIGIEALIVGCQRLKGTAKSVDLMAVLQETRSANRRLRALARKLDGAPTTDWPS
;
A
#
# COMPACT_ATOMS: atom_id res chain seq x y z
N ARG A 1 -12.45 9.40 -27.75
CA ARG A 1 -11.42 9.66 -26.70
C ARG A 1 -12.10 10.12 -25.43
N ASP A 2 -13.01 11.10 -25.50
CA ASP A 2 -13.76 11.60 -24.33
C ASP A 2 -14.63 10.52 -23.65
N LEU A 3 -15.26 9.63 -24.42
CA LEU A 3 -16.02 8.49 -23.85
C LEU A 3 -15.17 7.55 -22.98
N VAL A 4 -13.91 7.30 -23.35
CA VAL A 4 -13.02 6.42 -22.58
C VAL A 4 -12.52 7.11 -21.32
N ILE A 5 -12.25 8.42 -21.41
CA ILE A 5 -11.86 9.24 -20.25
C ILE A 5 -13.03 9.30 -19.25
N GLN A 6 -14.24 9.59 -19.72
CA GLN A 6 -15.45 9.59 -18.90
C GLN A 6 -15.69 8.23 -18.24
N ALA A 7 -15.61 7.13 -19.01
CA ALA A 7 -15.75 5.78 -18.46
C ALA A 7 -14.70 5.45 -17.39
N GLN A 8 -13.47 5.95 -17.53
CA GLN A 8 -12.44 5.80 -16.49
C GLN A 8 -12.79 6.60 -15.24
N MET A 9 -13.15 7.88 -15.38
CA MET A 9 -13.53 8.74 -14.26
C MET A 9 -14.72 8.18 -13.48
N THR A 10 -15.77 7.73 -14.18
CA THR A 10 -16.94 7.11 -13.55
C THR A 10 -16.57 5.83 -12.79
N ARG A 11 -15.67 5.00 -13.33
CA ARG A 11 -15.20 3.80 -12.61
C ARG A 11 -14.46 4.17 -11.33
N ASP A 12 -13.66 5.23 -11.35
CA ASP A 12 -12.93 5.70 -10.19
C ASP A 12 -13.85 6.33 -9.13
N GLU A 13 -14.89 7.06 -9.54
CA GLU A 13 -15.93 7.60 -8.65
C GLU A 13 -16.76 6.48 -8.01
N VAL A 14 -17.18 5.50 -8.79
CA VAL A 14 -17.92 4.32 -8.29
C VAL A 14 -17.07 3.54 -7.30
N PHE A 15 -15.79 3.32 -7.61
CA PHE A 15 -14.85 2.67 -6.70
C PHE A 15 -14.77 3.39 -5.35
N ARG A 16 -14.55 4.72 -5.40
CA ARG A 16 -14.46 5.56 -4.20
C ARG A 16 -15.74 5.50 -3.37
N ALA A 17 -16.90 5.60 -4.01
CA ALA A 17 -18.19 5.57 -3.33
C ALA A 17 -18.46 4.21 -2.63
N GLN A 18 -18.16 3.10 -3.31
CA GLN A 18 -18.33 1.76 -2.73
C GLN A 18 -17.36 1.51 -1.58
N MET A 19 -16.08 1.89 -1.73
CA MET A 19 -15.10 1.75 -0.65
C MET A 19 -15.45 2.59 0.57
N LYS A 20 -15.90 3.83 0.35
CA LYS A 20 -16.38 4.71 1.42
C LYS A 20 -17.52 4.06 2.19
N LYS A 21 -18.52 3.54 1.49
CA LYS A 21 -19.64 2.83 2.12
C LYS A 21 -19.19 1.62 2.95
N ILE A 22 -18.31 0.78 2.41
CA ILE A 22 -17.78 -0.40 3.13
C ILE A 22 -17.07 0.01 4.42
N PHE A 23 -16.28 1.08 4.41
CA PHE A 23 -15.52 1.51 5.58
C PHE A 23 -16.32 2.37 6.56
N GLU A 24 -17.32 3.12 6.11
CA GLU A 24 -18.28 3.78 7.00
C GLU A 24 -19.14 2.76 7.75
N GLU A 25 -19.53 1.66 7.13
CA GLU A 25 -20.18 0.54 7.82
C GLU A 25 -19.24 -0.05 8.91
N ALA A 26 -17.93 -0.03 8.69
CA ALA A 26 -16.92 -0.51 9.65
C ALA A 26 -16.59 0.49 10.77
N ASP A 27 -16.76 1.77 10.53
CA ASP A 27 -16.55 2.88 11.45
C ASP A 27 -17.78 3.11 12.34
N GLY A 28 -18.13 2.10 13.15
CA GLY A 28 -19.34 2.11 13.99
C GLY A 28 -19.37 3.21 15.06
N ASP A 29 -18.24 3.86 15.34
CA ASP A 29 -18.08 5.01 16.25
C ASP A 29 -18.03 6.36 15.50
N GLY A 30 -18.06 6.38 14.17
CA GLY A 30 -18.03 7.60 13.36
C GLY A 30 -16.74 8.40 13.53
N SER A 31 -15.63 7.72 13.86
CA SER A 31 -14.33 8.33 14.09
C SER A 31 -13.68 8.88 12.81
N GLY A 32 -14.15 8.43 11.64
CA GLY A 32 -13.50 8.63 10.34
C GLY A 32 -12.23 7.80 10.18
N LYS A 33 -11.97 6.86 11.09
CA LYS A 33 -10.80 5.98 11.14
C LYS A 33 -11.23 4.52 11.28
N ILE A 34 -10.35 3.61 10.88
CA ILE A 34 -10.57 2.17 11.04
C ILE A 34 -9.32 1.52 11.63
N THR A 35 -9.51 0.75 12.70
CA THR A 35 -8.43 -0.03 13.32
C THR A 35 -8.17 -1.30 12.53
N TRP A 36 -7.00 -1.92 12.74
CA TRP A 36 -6.68 -3.21 12.12
C TRP A 36 -7.74 -4.27 12.41
N GLU A 37 -8.24 -4.36 13.64
CA GLU A 37 -9.25 -5.35 14.04
C GLU A 37 -10.57 -5.16 13.29
N LYS A 38 -11.05 -3.91 13.19
CA LYS A 38 -12.27 -3.57 12.44
C LYS A 38 -12.07 -3.89 10.95
N PHE A 39 -10.94 -3.50 10.38
CA PHE A 39 -10.61 -3.77 8.98
C PHE A 39 -10.53 -5.27 8.69
N ARG A 40 -9.83 -6.04 9.53
CA ARG A 40 -9.73 -7.50 9.43
C ARG A 40 -11.09 -8.17 9.51
N GLY A 41 -11.93 -7.78 10.47
CA GLY A 41 -13.29 -8.32 10.61
C GLY A 41 -14.14 -8.06 9.36
N TYR A 42 -14.02 -6.87 8.76
CA TYR A 42 -14.73 -6.55 7.51
C TYR A 42 -14.20 -7.34 6.31
N LEU A 43 -12.91 -7.64 6.28
CA LEU A 43 -12.34 -8.50 5.26
C LEU A 43 -12.76 -9.95 5.39
N GLU A 44 -13.32 -10.40 6.51
CA GLU A 44 -13.91 -11.73 6.62
C GLU A 44 -15.25 -11.84 5.88
N ASN A 45 -15.92 -10.71 5.61
CA ASN A 45 -17.17 -10.66 4.84
C ASN A 45 -16.93 -11.02 3.36
N ASP A 46 -17.55 -12.10 2.90
CA ASP A 46 -17.39 -12.62 1.54
C ASP A 46 -17.76 -11.60 0.46
N ARG A 47 -18.71 -10.70 0.72
CA ARG A 47 -19.07 -9.62 -0.20
C ARG A 47 -17.94 -8.60 -0.35
N VAL A 48 -17.27 -8.27 0.75
CA VAL A 48 -16.13 -7.35 0.76
C VAL A 48 -14.94 -7.99 0.05
N LYS A 49 -14.62 -9.26 0.36
CA LYS A 49 -13.58 -10.03 -0.35
C LYS A 49 -13.83 -10.07 -1.85
N ALA A 50 -15.05 -10.44 -2.26
CA ALA A 50 -15.42 -10.52 -3.66
C ALA A 50 -15.26 -9.15 -4.35
N TYR A 51 -15.72 -8.07 -3.70
CA TYR A 51 -15.58 -6.72 -4.24
C TYR A 51 -14.11 -6.32 -4.41
N LEU A 52 -13.26 -6.48 -3.40
CA LEU A 52 -11.83 -6.17 -3.49
C LEU A 52 -11.14 -6.98 -4.58
N SER A 53 -11.48 -8.26 -4.72
CA SER A 53 -10.99 -9.11 -5.81
C SER A 53 -11.37 -8.57 -7.20
N THR A 54 -12.59 -8.05 -7.39
CA THR A 54 -12.97 -7.39 -8.66
C THR A 54 -12.11 -6.16 -8.98
N GLN A 55 -11.56 -5.52 -7.95
CA GLN A 55 -10.68 -4.37 -8.08
C GLN A 55 -9.20 -4.78 -8.20
N GLN A 56 -8.90 -6.09 -8.28
CA GLN A 56 -7.52 -6.61 -8.28
C GLN A 56 -6.76 -6.18 -7.02
N LEU A 57 -7.46 -6.01 -5.90
CA LEU A 57 -6.88 -5.86 -4.58
C LEU A 57 -6.86 -7.23 -3.94
N ASP A 58 -5.69 -7.84 -3.90
CA ASP A 58 -5.55 -9.17 -3.30
C ASP A 58 -5.56 -9.02 -1.77
N ALA A 59 -6.66 -9.46 -1.15
CA ALA A 59 -6.82 -9.43 0.30
C ALA A 59 -5.93 -10.46 1.02
N TYR A 60 -5.21 -11.30 0.28
CA TYR A 60 -4.33 -12.33 0.85
C TYR A 60 -3.24 -11.75 1.77
N ASP A 61 -2.86 -10.49 1.56
CA ASP A 61 -1.99 -9.75 2.48
C ASP A 61 -2.60 -8.40 2.89
N ALA A 62 -3.85 -8.46 3.32
CA ALA A 62 -4.54 -7.32 3.92
C ALA A 62 -3.77 -6.66 5.06
N ARG A 63 -2.95 -7.43 5.79
CA ARG A 63 -2.11 -6.90 6.85
C ARG A 63 -1.03 -6.02 6.29
N THR A 64 -0.28 -6.49 5.30
CA THR A 64 0.71 -5.66 4.62
C THR A 64 0.08 -4.47 3.93
N LEU A 65 -1.11 -4.61 3.31
CA LEU A 65 -1.87 -3.47 2.78
C LEU A 65 -2.15 -2.42 3.86
N PHE A 66 -2.66 -2.83 5.02
CA PHE A 66 -2.95 -1.94 6.12
C PHE A 66 -1.67 -1.27 6.65
N ASP A 67 -0.62 -2.04 6.93
CA ASP A 67 0.64 -1.52 7.43
C ASP A 67 1.32 -0.56 6.42
N MET A 68 1.16 -0.77 5.11
CA MET A 68 1.66 0.15 4.07
C MET A 68 0.90 1.48 4.02
N LEU A 69 -0.36 1.50 4.45
CA LEU A 69 -1.24 2.67 4.38
C LEU A 69 -1.34 3.43 5.70
N LYS A 70 -0.95 2.82 6.82
CA LYS A 70 -0.97 3.47 8.12
C LYS A 70 0.05 4.60 8.20
N GLU A 71 -0.37 5.71 8.77
CA GLU A 71 0.50 6.85 9.06
C GLU A 71 0.81 6.89 10.55
N GLY A 72 2.09 6.77 10.91
CA GLY A 72 2.53 6.84 12.30
C GLY A 72 2.49 5.51 13.05
N LYS A 73 2.34 5.60 14.37
CA LYS A 73 2.47 4.46 15.30
C LYS A 73 1.14 3.85 15.71
N GLU A 74 0.04 4.55 15.48
CA GLU A 74 -1.30 4.08 15.82
C GLU A 74 -1.71 2.94 14.86
N ASP A 75 -2.46 1.96 15.35
CA ASP A 75 -2.92 0.82 14.55
C ASP A 75 -4.28 1.12 13.88
N GLU A 76 -4.38 2.33 13.35
CA GLU A 76 -5.57 2.85 12.68
C GLU A 76 -5.22 3.67 11.44
N ILE A 77 -6.16 3.75 10.51
CA ILE A 77 -6.01 4.47 9.24
C ILE A 77 -7.25 5.32 9.04
N GLY A 78 -7.07 6.58 8.61
CA GLY A 78 -8.19 7.40 8.16
C GLY A 78 -8.87 6.78 6.93
N ILE A 79 -10.20 6.77 6.90
CA ILE A 79 -10.97 6.15 5.81
C ILE A 79 -10.56 6.71 4.44
N GLU A 80 -10.37 8.03 4.33
CA GLU A 80 -9.95 8.65 3.07
C GLU A 80 -8.54 8.20 2.65
N ALA A 81 -7.60 8.08 3.60
CA ALA A 81 -6.25 7.58 3.32
C ALA A 81 -6.28 6.11 2.86
N LEU A 82 -7.13 5.28 3.49
CA LEU A 82 -7.34 3.89 3.11
C LEU A 82 -7.90 3.77 1.68
N ILE A 83 -8.90 4.58 1.32
CA ILE A 83 -9.50 4.60 -0.02
C ILE A 83 -8.46 5.02 -1.07
N VAL A 84 -7.73 6.11 -0.82
CA VAL A 84 -6.68 6.60 -1.72
C VAL A 84 -5.57 5.55 -1.87
N GLY A 85 -5.18 4.91 -0.77
CA GLY A 85 -4.23 3.81 -0.74
C GLY A 85 -4.66 2.64 -1.61
N CYS A 86 -5.88 2.15 -1.40
CA CYS A 86 -6.47 1.10 -2.22
C CYS A 86 -6.58 1.51 -3.69
N GLN A 87 -6.88 2.78 -3.99
CA GLN A 87 -6.94 3.27 -5.36
C GLN A 87 -5.58 3.28 -6.07
N ARG A 88 -4.48 3.43 -5.33
CA ARG A 88 -3.11 3.34 -5.86
C ARG A 88 -2.66 1.90 -6.05
N LEU A 89 -3.11 1.01 -5.20
CA LEU A 89 -2.71 -0.39 -5.18
C LEU A 89 -3.58 -1.28 -6.05
N LYS A 90 -4.79 -0.83 -6.42
CA LYS A 90 -5.69 -1.58 -7.30
C LYS A 90 -5.09 -1.71 -8.69
N GLY A 91 -5.25 -2.89 -9.28
CA GLY A 91 -4.77 -3.17 -10.62
C GLY A 91 -3.40 -3.83 -10.67
N THR A 92 -2.90 -4.04 -11.88
CA THR A 92 -1.56 -4.57 -12.11
C THR A 92 -0.52 -3.45 -12.09
N ALA A 93 0.65 -3.74 -11.50
CA ALA A 93 1.81 -2.86 -11.57
C ALA A 93 2.16 -2.61 -13.05
N LYS A 94 2.26 -1.34 -13.43
CA LYS A 94 2.58 -0.93 -14.79
C LYS A 94 4.09 -1.01 -15.01
N SER A 95 4.52 -1.05 -16.27
CA SER A 95 5.96 -1.09 -16.61
C SER A 95 6.75 0.07 -15.99
N VAL A 96 6.13 1.24 -15.82
CA VAL A 96 6.75 2.40 -15.16
C VAL A 96 7.02 2.15 -13.67
N ASP A 97 6.12 1.44 -12.98
CA ASP A 97 6.27 1.10 -11.56
C ASP A 97 7.46 0.16 -11.37
N LEU A 98 7.57 -0.85 -12.25
CA LEU A 98 8.72 -1.76 -12.27
C LEU A 98 10.04 -1.04 -12.59
N MET A 99 10.02 -0.09 -13.53
CA MET A 99 11.20 0.72 -13.84
C MET A 99 11.64 1.59 -12.67
N ALA A 100 10.68 2.14 -11.90
CA ALA A 100 10.98 2.89 -10.67
C ALA A 100 11.67 2.00 -9.63
N VAL A 101 11.17 0.78 -9.40
CA VAL A 101 11.79 -0.21 -8.50
C VAL A 101 13.20 -0.58 -8.97
N LEU A 102 13.41 -0.81 -10.27
CA LEU A 102 14.73 -1.12 -10.84
C LEU A 102 15.72 0.04 -10.64
N GLN A 103 15.26 1.28 -10.79
CA GLN A 103 16.09 2.46 -10.57
C GLN A 103 16.50 2.57 -9.09
N GLU A 104 15.57 2.38 -8.16
CA GLU A 104 15.87 2.39 -6.73
C GLU A 104 16.83 1.26 -6.34
N THR A 105 16.62 0.06 -6.90
CA THR A 105 17.50 -1.10 -6.72
C THR A 105 18.92 -0.82 -7.20
N ARG A 106 19.08 -0.15 -8.35
CA ARG A 106 20.40 0.27 -8.86
C ARG A 106 21.05 1.30 -7.94
N SER A 107 20.27 2.26 -7.43
CA SER A 107 20.75 3.27 -6.48
C SER A 107 21.24 2.64 -5.18
N ALA A 108 20.45 1.75 -4.59
CA ALA A 108 20.80 0.98 -3.39
C ALA A 108 22.08 0.16 -3.60
N ASN A 109 22.19 -0.57 -4.71
CA ASN A 109 23.41 -1.33 -5.04
C ASN A 109 24.66 -0.45 -5.17
N ARG A 110 24.54 0.75 -5.74
CA ARG A 110 25.66 1.70 -5.82
C ARG A 110 26.09 2.16 -4.42
N ARG A 111 25.15 2.45 -3.53
CA ARG A 111 25.42 2.82 -2.13
C ARG A 111 26.09 1.67 -1.36
N LEU A 112 25.59 0.45 -1.51
CA LEU A 112 26.19 -0.76 -0.90
C LEU A 112 27.63 -0.97 -1.36
N ARG A 113 27.92 -0.87 -2.67
CA ARG A 113 29.29 -0.97 -3.20
C ARG A 113 30.21 0.15 -2.72
N ALA A 114 29.66 1.35 -2.47
CA ALA A 114 30.44 2.44 -1.91
C ALA A 114 30.78 2.20 -0.43
N LEU A 115 29.85 1.66 0.35
CA LEU A 115 30.08 1.27 1.74
C LEU A 115 31.09 0.12 1.87
N ALA A 116 30.95 -0.93 1.06
CA ALA A 116 31.86 -2.08 1.07
C ALA A 116 33.32 -1.64 0.86
N ARG A 117 33.57 -0.80 -0.16
CA ARG A 117 34.92 -0.23 -0.42
C ARG A 117 35.49 0.59 0.74
N LYS A 118 34.64 1.25 1.53
CA LYS A 118 35.10 2.00 2.72
C LYS A 118 35.48 1.07 3.87
N LEU A 119 34.79 -0.07 4.00
CA LEU A 119 35.08 -1.07 5.03
C LEU A 119 36.34 -1.88 4.69
N ASP A 120 36.53 -2.24 3.42
CA ASP A 120 37.75 -2.94 2.95
C ASP A 120 39.02 -2.08 3.06
N GLY A 121 38.86 -0.76 3.12
CA GLY A 121 39.95 0.21 3.34
C GLY A 121 40.18 0.57 4.81
N ALA A 122 39.42 0.02 5.76
CA ALA A 122 39.65 0.26 7.19
C ALA A 122 40.83 -0.61 7.65
N PRO A 123 41.88 -0.02 8.27
CA PRO A 123 42.98 -0.82 8.81
C PRO A 123 42.41 -1.81 9.82
N THR A 124 42.74 -3.10 9.66
CA THR A 124 42.50 -4.12 10.68
C THR A 124 43.20 -3.64 11.95
N THR A 125 42.44 -3.14 12.90
CA THR A 125 42.97 -2.71 14.20
C THR A 125 43.62 -3.93 14.83
N ASP A 126 44.95 -3.89 14.95
CA ASP A 126 45.73 -4.86 15.72
C ASP A 126 45.08 -5.03 17.09
N TRP A 127 44.57 -6.22 17.34
CA TRP A 127 44.06 -6.61 18.65
C TRP A 127 45.28 -6.84 19.56
N PRO A 128 45.41 -6.15 20.72
CA PRO A 128 46.54 -6.38 21.60
C PRO A 128 46.44 -7.80 22.17
N SER A 129 47.52 -8.57 22.01
CA SER A 129 47.71 -9.90 22.61
C SER A 129 47.72 -9.84 24.13
#